data_AF-A0A8J5FT39-F1
#
_entry.id   AF-A0A8J5FT39-F1
#
_cell.length_a   1.000
_cell.length_b   1.000
_cell.length_c   1.000
_cell.angle_alpha   90.00
_cell.angle_beta   90.00
_cell.angle_gamma   90.00
#
_symmetry.space_group_name_H-M   'P 1'
#
loop_
_entity.id
_entity.type
_entity.pdbx_description
1 polymer ?
#
loop_
_entity_poly.entity_id
_entity_poly.type
_entity_poly.pdbx_seq_one_letter_code
_entity_poly.pdbx_strand_id
1 'polypeptide(L)'
;MIAKGVRPVFLGLILCASHSRTFSILNGYSAPLEIYKHLDHHDAVGNETVLCVGSEWHRYPSSFFVPSYIKEVRWIDEGFRGLLPLPFNSSLGGMAAAPPYFNDKNKASSDQYLRDIELCTFFVELSLQRPFPARGSDLSTWETLAAIPYLDRELSPAMFRSFFIPYKWTHENTFGLYKLLKKIPKSTGGHT
;
A
#
# COMPACT_ATOMS: atom_id res chain seq x y z
N MET A 1 -0.24 10.49 51.76
CA MET A 1 -1.52 10.52 51.02
C MET A 1 -1.37 10.92 49.54
N ILE A 2 -0.48 11.86 49.21
CA ILE A 2 -0.24 12.34 47.83
C ILE A 2 0.04 11.19 46.82
N ALA A 3 0.87 10.21 47.20
CA ALA A 3 1.20 9.08 46.32
C ALA A 3 0.02 8.15 45.97
N LYS A 4 -1.05 8.12 46.78
CA LYS A 4 -2.23 7.28 46.53
C LYS A 4 -3.15 7.86 45.46
N GLY A 5 -3.15 9.18 45.25
CA GLY A 5 -3.94 9.86 44.20
C GLY A 5 -3.13 10.18 42.95
N VAL A 6 -1.86 10.58 43.08
CA VAL A 6 -1.03 10.96 41.93
C VAL A 6 -0.71 9.76 41.02
N ARG A 7 -0.44 8.58 41.60
CA ARG A 7 -0.14 7.36 40.84
C ARG A 7 -1.29 6.92 39.93
N PRO A 8 -2.55 6.74 40.40
CA PRO A 8 -3.64 6.34 39.53
C PRO A 8 -3.97 7.39 38.47
N VAL A 9 -3.85 8.69 38.78
CA VAL A 9 -4.04 9.76 37.78
C VAL A 9 -3.00 9.67 36.67
N PHE A 10 -1.72 9.52 37.03
CA PHE A 10 -0.64 9.40 36.05
C PHE A 10 -0.79 8.15 35.17
N LEU A 11 -1.11 7.00 35.77
CA LEU A 11 -1.40 5.77 35.03
C LEU A 11 -2.63 5.92 34.12
N GLY A 12 -3.68 6.59 34.60
CA GLY A 12 -4.86 6.89 33.79
C GLY A 12 -4.52 7.73 32.56
N LEU A 13 -3.69 8.77 32.71
CA LEU A 13 -3.24 9.60 31.59
C LEU A 13 -2.43 8.78 30.56
N ILE A 14 -1.53 7.90 31.01
CA ILE A 14 -0.76 7.01 30.11
C ILE A 14 -1.70 6.08 29.34
N LEU A 15 -2.68 5.48 30.02
CA LEU A 15 -3.65 4.60 29.38
C LEU A 15 -4.48 5.37 28.35
N CYS A 16 -5.00 6.54 28.69
CA CYS A 16 -5.75 7.38 27.76
C CYS A 16 -4.92 7.78 26.53
N ALA A 17 -3.68 8.21 26.73
CA ALA A 17 -2.77 8.57 25.64
C ALA A 17 -2.43 7.36 24.76
N SER A 18 -2.19 6.20 25.37
CA SER A 18 -1.95 4.93 24.67
C SER A 18 -3.14 4.52 23.81
N HIS A 19 -4.36 4.55 24.36
CA HIS A 19 -5.58 4.22 23.61
C HIS A 19 -5.83 5.22 22.47
N SER A 20 -5.67 6.51 22.76
CA SER A 20 -5.77 7.57 21.74
C SER A 20 -4.76 7.37 20.61
N ARG A 21 -3.52 7.00 20.92
CA ARG A 21 -2.48 6.67 19.93
C ARG A 21 -2.86 5.46 19.09
N THR A 22 -3.28 4.37 19.74
CA THR A 22 -3.72 3.15 19.05
C THR A 22 -4.88 3.46 18.09
N PHE A 23 -5.89 4.20 18.56
CA PHE A 23 -7.04 4.55 17.72
C PHE A 23 -6.64 5.43 16.53
N SER A 24 -5.72 6.39 16.71
CA SER A 24 -5.18 7.19 15.60
C SER A 24 -4.43 6.35 14.58
N ILE A 25 -3.69 5.33 15.01
CA ILE A 25 -2.96 4.44 14.11
C ILE A 25 -3.95 3.57 13.32
N LEU A 26 -4.90 2.94 14.02
CA LEU A 26 -5.90 2.07 13.39
C LEU A 26 -6.71 2.81 12.33
N ASN A 27 -7.21 4.02 12.64
CA ASN A 27 -8.04 4.78 11.69
C ASN A 27 -7.22 5.49 10.61
N GLY A 28 -5.96 5.84 10.88
CA GLY A 28 -5.13 6.60 9.96
C GLY A 28 -4.31 5.75 8.99
N TYR A 29 -4.00 4.50 9.35
CA TYR A 29 -2.94 3.73 8.69
C TYR A 29 -3.27 2.25 8.45
N SER A 30 -4.51 1.80 8.64
CA SER A 30 -4.90 0.39 8.39
C SER A 30 -5.03 0.03 6.91
N ALA A 31 -5.19 1.02 6.03
CA ALA A 31 -5.50 0.82 4.61
C ALA A 31 -4.58 -0.20 3.88
N PRO A 32 -3.24 -0.22 4.07
CA PRO A 32 -2.37 -1.19 3.39
C PRO A 32 -2.63 -2.65 3.76
N LEU A 33 -3.30 -2.93 4.89
CA LEU A 33 -3.69 -4.28 5.28
C LEU A 33 -5.12 -4.61 4.84
N GLU A 34 -6.01 -3.62 4.85
CA GLU A 34 -7.42 -3.81 4.47
C GLU A 34 -7.60 -3.93 2.96
N ILE A 35 -6.83 -3.17 2.17
CA ILE A 35 -7.04 -3.07 0.73
C ILE A 35 -6.87 -4.41 0.00
N TYR A 36 -5.94 -5.26 0.45
CA TYR A 36 -5.66 -6.56 -0.18
C TYR A 36 -6.78 -7.57 0.06
N LYS A 37 -7.59 -7.41 1.11
CA LYS A 37 -8.76 -8.29 1.37
C LYS A 37 -9.79 -8.20 0.25
N HIS A 38 -9.83 -7.08 -0.47
CA HIS A 38 -10.75 -6.93 -1.61
C HIS A 38 -10.36 -7.81 -2.80
N LEU A 39 -9.13 -8.31 -2.87
CA LEU A 39 -8.72 -9.26 -3.92
C LEU A 39 -9.49 -10.60 -3.82
N ASP A 40 -9.93 -11.02 -2.63
CA ASP A 40 -10.68 -12.27 -2.45
C ASP A 40 -12.06 -12.25 -3.12
N HIS A 41 -12.60 -11.06 -3.40
CA HIS A 41 -13.93 -10.88 -4.00
C HIS A 41 -13.92 -10.80 -5.53
N HIS A 42 -12.75 -10.94 -6.15
CA HIS A 42 -12.60 -10.80 -7.59
C HIS A 42 -11.99 -12.05 -8.20
N ASP A 43 -12.72 -12.65 -9.12
CA ASP A 43 -12.18 -13.69 -10.00
C ASP A 43 -11.55 -13.00 -11.21
N ALA A 44 -10.23 -13.10 -11.31
CA ALA A 44 -9.54 -12.72 -12.52
C ALA A 44 -9.65 -13.86 -13.54
N VAL A 45 -10.35 -13.58 -14.65
CA VAL A 45 -10.53 -14.49 -15.77
C VAL A 45 -9.23 -14.53 -16.57
N GLY A 46 -8.30 -15.44 -16.23
CA GLY A 46 -7.08 -15.66 -17.02
C GLY A 46 -5.95 -16.31 -16.22
N ASN A 47 -5.03 -16.99 -16.93
CA ASN A 47 -3.92 -17.73 -16.33
C ASN A 47 -2.70 -16.87 -15.95
N GLU A 48 -2.71 -15.56 -16.24
CA GLU A 48 -1.53 -14.68 -16.10
C GLU A 48 -1.84 -13.39 -15.36
N THR A 49 -2.36 -13.50 -14.13
CA THR A 49 -2.75 -12.33 -13.37
C THR A 49 -1.57 -11.78 -12.57
N VAL A 50 -1.30 -10.50 -12.75
CA VAL A 50 -0.16 -9.79 -12.13
C VAL A 50 -0.69 -8.68 -11.25
N LEU A 51 -0.23 -8.66 -10.00
CA LEU A 51 -0.50 -7.58 -9.05
C LEU A 51 0.66 -6.62 -9.02
N CYS A 52 0.43 -5.39 -9.45
CA CYS A 52 1.42 -4.34 -9.42
C CYS A 52 1.26 -3.47 -8.17
N VAL A 53 2.38 -3.09 -7.57
CA VAL A 53 2.43 -2.17 -6.43
C VAL A 53 3.27 -0.94 -6.78
N GLY A 54 2.72 0.24 -6.51
CA GLY A 54 3.36 1.54 -6.77
C GLY A 54 4.37 1.96 -5.70
N SER A 55 4.36 3.26 -5.36
CA SER A 55 5.29 3.92 -4.42
C SER A 55 5.36 3.29 -3.02
N GLU A 56 4.31 2.59 -2.61
CA GLU A 56 4.15 2.06 -1.25
C GLU A 56 4.60 0.60 -1.10
N TRP A 57 5.58 0.15 -1.89
CA TRP A 57 6.14 -1.21 -1.79
C TRP A 57 6.52 -1.61 -0.36
N HIS A 58 7.01 -0.66 0.44
CA HIS A 58 7.43 -0.87 1.83
C HIS A 58 6.27 -1.12 2.81
N ARG A 59 5.03 -0.95 2.35
CA ARG A 59 3.79 -1.24 3.10
C ARG A 59 3.07 -2.49 2.59
N TYR A 60 3.61 -3.13 1.56
CA TYR A 60 3.11 -4.41 1.08
C TYR A 60 3.14 -5.43 2.24
N PRO A 61 1.99 -5.99 2.65
CA PRO A 61 1.91 -6.72 3.91
C PRO A 61 2.63 -8.07 3.84
N SER A 62 2.37 -8.86 2.81
CA SER A 62 3.04 -10.12 2.46
C SER A 62 2.31 -10.79 1.30
N SER A 63 2.99 -11.69 0.59
CA SER A 63 2.35 -12.59 -0.39
C SER A 63 1.35 -13.57 0.23
N PHE A 64 1.32 -13.73 1.56
CA PHE A 64 0.25 -14.47 2.24
C PHE A 64 -1.12 -13.81 2.15
N PHE A 65 -1.19 -12.51 1.86
CA PHE A 65 -2.44 -11.75 1.68
C PHE A 65 -2.86 -11.64 0.20
N VAL A 66 -2.19 -12.37 -0.68
CA VAL A 66 -2.42 -12.33 -2.12
C VAL A 66 -3.03 -13.68 -2.54
N PRO A 67 -4.22 -13.68 -3.16
CA PRO A 67 -4.87 -14.91 -3.62
C PRO A 67 -4.01 -15.73 -4.59
N SER A 68 -4.18 -17.05 -4.59
CA SER A 68 -3.40 -17.98 -5.41
C SER A 68 -3.60 -17.82 -6.92
N TYR A 69 -4.68 -17.18 -7.36
CA TYR A 69 -4.90 -16.88 -8.78
C TYR A 69 -3.92 -15.79 -9.29
N ILE A 70 -3.31 -15.01 -8.38
CA ILE A 70 -2.27 -14.02 -8.68
C ILE A 70 -0.92 -14.73 -8.77
N LYS A 71 -0.40 -14.77 -10.00
CA LYS A 71 0.83 -15.51 -10.33
C LYS A 71 2.06 -14.85 -9.70
N GLU A 72 2.13 -13.52 -9.75
CA GLU A 72 3.25 -12.76 -9.20
C GLU A 72 2.87 -11.34 -8.79
N VAL A 73 3.64 -10.81 -7.84
CA VAL A 73 3.61 -9.40 -7.45
C VAL A 73 4.81 -8.69 -8.06
N ARG A 74 4.57 -7.55 -8.70
CA ARG A 74 5.57 -6.76 -9.42
C ARG A 74 5.57 -5.31 -8.96
N TRP A 75 6.70 -4.64 -9.14
CA TRP A 75 6.91 -3.27 -8.67
C TRP A 75 6.97 -2.29 -9.82
N ILE A 76 6.32 -1.14 -9.66
CA ILE A 76 6.37 -0.04 -10.62
C ILE A 76 7.46 0.96 -10.18
N ASP A 77 8.23 1.51 -11.14
CA ASP A 77 9.21 2.55 -10.82
C ASP A 77 8.51 3.87 -10.51
N GLU A 78 8.32 4.15 -9.22
CA GLU A 78 7.82 5.42 -8.70
C GLU A 78 8.90 6.20 -7.93
N GLY A 79 10.18 5.97 -8.26
CA GLY A 79 11.30 6.76 -7.75
C GLY A 79 12.03 6.18 -6.55
N PHE A 80 11.60 5.04 -5.99
CA PHE A 80 12.40 4.32 -5.00
C PHE A 80 13.70 3.81 -5.65
N ARG A 81 14.87 4.03 -5.03
CA ARG A 81 16.18 3.70 -5.61
C ARG A 81 16.98 2.65 -4.86
N GLY A 82 16.34 1.88 -3.98
CA GLY A 82 16.94 0.69 -3.36
C GLY A 82 16.65 -0.60 -4.15
N LEU A 83 17.22 -1.72 -3.72
CA LEU A 83 16.80 -3.04 -4.21
C LEU A 83 15.43 -3.41 -3.63
N LEU A 84 14.58 -3.98 -4.48
CA LEU A 84 13.25 -4.47 -4.14
C LEU A 84 13.23 -6.00 -4.04
N PRO A 85 12.30 -6.59 -3.28
CA PRO A 85 12.09 -8.03 -3.26
C PRO A 85 11.83 -8.57 -4.67
N LEU A 86 12.38 -9.74 -5.02
CA LEU A 86 12.06 -10.41 -6.28
C LEU A 86 10.92 -11.43 -6.10
N PRO A 87 10.15 -11.74 -7.17
CA PRO A 87 9.23 -12.86 -7.15
C PRO A 87 9.95 -14.18 -6.83
N PHE A 88 9.32 -15.04 -6.04
CA PHE A 88 9.84 -16.38 -5.76
C PHE A 88 9.88 -17.21 -7.04
N ASN A 89 11.01 -17.85 -7.30
CA ASN A 89 11.18 -18.76 -8.44
C ASN A 89 11.98 -19.99 -8.00
N SER A 90 11.31 -21.13 -7.85
CA SER A 90 11.95 -22.39 -7.43
C SER A 90 12.99 -22.89 -8.43
N SER A 91 12.78 -22.65 -9.73
CA SER A 91 13.72 -23.04 -10.79
C SER A 91 15.04 -22.27 -10.76
N LEU A 92 15.06 -21.08 -10.14
CA LEU A 92 16.26 -20.25 -9.97
C LEU A 92 16.94 -20.44 -8.61
N GLY A 93 16.53 -21.43 -7.81
CA GLY A 93 17.08 -21.66 -6.46
C GLY A 93 16.21 -21.13 -5.32
N GLY A 94 14.99 -20.69 -5.60
CA GLY A 94 14.01 -20.28 -4.59
C GLY A 94 14.54 -19.15 -3.70
N MET A 95 14.61 -19.39 -2.39
CA MET A 95 15.08 -18.41 -1.40
C MET A 95 16.58 -18.11 -1.48
N ALA A 96 17.37 -18.98 -2.13
CA ALA A 96 18.80 -18.78 -2.34
C ALA A 96 19.11 -18.05 -3.65
N ALA A 97 18.10 -17.79 -4.48
CA ALA A 97 18.26 -17.10 -5.75
C ALA A 97 18.63 -15.63 -5.54
N ALA A 98 19.70 -15.18 -6.19
CA ALA A 98 20.06 -13.77 -6.27
C ALA A 98 20.22 -13.40 -7.76
N PRO A 99 19.36 -12.52 -8.31
CA PRO A 99 19.54 -12.04 -9.66
C PRO A 99 20.90 -11.36 -9.86
N PRO A 100 21.50 -11.41 -11.06
CA PRO A 100 22.80 -10.79 -11.32
C PRO A 100 22.87 -9.28 -11.04
N TYR A 101 21.72 -8.59 -11.01
CA TYR A 101 21.64 -7.16 -10.75
C TYR A 101 21.64 -6.80 -9.25
N PHE A 102 21.54 -7.79 -8.35
CA PHE A 102 21.70 -7.55 -6.92
C PHE A 102 23.13 -7.11 -6.62
N ASN A 103 23.28 -6.17 -5.70
CA ASN A 103 24.56 -5.57 -5.36
C ASN A 103 24.66 -5.32 -3.85
N ASP A 104 25.90 -5.21 -3.37
CA ASP A 104 26.28 -5.00 -1.97
C ASP A 104 26.01 -3.58 -1.44
N LYS A 105 25.47 -2.69 -2.29
CA LYS A 105 25.21 -1.27 -1.95
C LYS A 105 23.73 -0.94 -1.86
N ASN A 106 22.84 -1.94 -1.97
CA ASN A 106 21.40 -1.75 -2.03
C ASN A 106 20.99 -0.70 -3.08
N LYS A 107 21.65 -0.68 -4.24
CA LYS A 107 21.32 0.25 -5.33
C LYS A 107 20.28 -0.39 -6.25
N ALA A 108 19.26 0.38 -6.62
CA ALA A 108 18.27 -0.06 -7.59
C ALA A 108 18.91 -0.48 -8.93
N SER A 109 18.28 -1.48 -9.54
CA SER A 109 18.50 -1.85 -10.94
C SER A 109 17.25 -1.54 -11.75
N SER A 110 17.40 -1.15 -13.02
CA SER A 110 16.26 -1.02 -13.95
C SER A 110 15.49 -2.34 -14.13
N ASP A 111 16.15 -3.48 -13.92
CA ASP A 111 15.58 -4.81 -14.17
C ASP A 111 14.65 -5.31 -13.06
N GLN A 112 14.62 -4.63 -11.91
CA GLN A 112 13.71 -4.99 -10.81
C GLN A 112 12.28 -4.48 -11.03
N TYR A 113 12.11 -3.44 -11.85
CA TYR A 113 10.81 -2.83 -12.12
C TYR A 113 10.12 -3.50 -13.30
N LEU A 114 8.80 -3.53 -13.26
CA LEU A 114 8.00 -3.88 -14.43
C LEU A 114 8.07 -2.71 -15.44
N ARG A 115 8.56 -3.00 -16.66
CA ARG A 115 8.74 -1.99 -17.70
C ARG A 115 7.43 -1.55 -18.35
N ASP A 116 6.50 -2.50 -18.51
CA ASP A 116 5.21 -2.27 -19.13
C ASP A 116 4.08 -2.46 -18.11
N ILE A 117 3.47 -1.35 -17.70
CA ILE A 117 2.34 -1.34 -16.77
C ILE A 117 1.09 -2.00 -17.37
N GLU A 118 1.02 -2.14 -18.69
CA GLU A 118 -0.08 -2.83 -19.36
C GLU A 118 -0.13 -4.32 -19.00
N LEU A 119 0.96 -4.90 -18.50
CA LEU A 119 0.99 -6.28 -18.01
C LEU A 119 0.31 -6.45 -16.64
N CYS A 120 0.04 -5.35 -15.92
CA CYS A 120 -0.66 -5.39 -14.65
C CYS A 120 -2.14 -5.71 -14.85
N THR A 121 -2.64 -6.72 -14.14
CA THR A 121 -4.08 -7.00 -14.06
C THR A 121 -4.73 -6.18 -12.95
N PHE A 122 -4.05 -6.13 -11.81
CA PHE A 122 -4.42 -5.31 -10.66
C PHE A 122 -3.30 -4.33 -10.33
N PHE A 123 -3.66 -3.17 -9.81
CA PHE A 123 -2.72 -2.17 -9.37
C PHE A 123 -3.11 -1.61 -8.01
N VAL A 124 -2.15 -1.59 -7.09
CA VAL A 124 -2.31 -1.03 -5.75
C VAL A 124 -1.45 0.21 -5.63
N GLU A 125 -2.09 1.34 -5.35
CA GLU A 125 -1.44 2.64 -5.25
C GLU A 125 -1.96 3.45 -4.06
N LEU A 126 -1.13 4.35 -3.56
CA LEU A 126 -1.53 5.38 -2.62
C LEU A 126 -1.63 6.72 -3.36
N SER A 127 -2.84 7.24 -3.48
CA SER A 127 -3.13 8.53 -4.08
C SER A 127 -3.18 9.61 -3.00
N LEU A 128 -2.10 10.36 -2.85
CA LEU A 128 -2.02 11.57 -2.02
C LEU A 128 -2.09 12.83 -2.87
N GLN A 129 -2.39 13.97 -2.24
CA GLN A 129 -2.30 15.27 -2.90
C GLN A 129 -0.82 15.64 -3.11
N ARG A 130 -0.28 15.30 -4.29
CA ARG A 130 1.10 15.58 -4.70
C ARG A 130 1.10 16.29 -6.06
N PRO A 131 2.19 16.99 -6.43
CA PRO A 131 2.28 17.69 -7.71
C PRO A 131 2.14 16.77 -8.94
N PHE A 132 2.52 15.50 -8.79
CA PHE A 132 2.40 14.49 -9.84
C PHE A 132 1.13 13.66 -9.61
N PRO A 133 0.30 13.44 -10.65
CA PRO A 133 -0.89 12.63 -10.51
C PRO A 133 -0.53 11.16 -10.26
N ALA A 134 -1.34 10.48 -9.45
CA ALA A 134 -1.25 9.03 -9.29
C ALA A 134 -1.56 8.34 -10.63
N ARG A 135 -0.85 7.26 -10.96
CA ARG A 135 -1.01 6.59 -12.28
C ARG A 135 -2.41 6.01 -12.47
N GLY A 136 -3.01 5.54 -11.39
CA GLY A 136 -4.38 5.04 -11.34
C GLY A 136 -5.47 6.10 -11.42
N SER A 137 -5.12 7.36 -11.66
CA SER A 137 -6.08 8.42 -11.95
C SER A 137 -6.65 8.35 -13.37
N ASP A 138 -6.01 7.61 -14.29
CA ASP A 138 -6.50 7.39 -15.64
C ASP A 138 -7.65 6.38 -15.67
N LEU A 139 -8.88 6.90 -15.69
CA LEU A 139 -10.11 6.12 -15.73
C LEU A 139 -10.36 5.42 -17.08
N SER A 140 -9.58 5.72 -18.12
CA SER A 140 -9.65 4.98 -19.38
C SER A 140 -8.91 3.64 -19.31
N THR A 141 -7.94 3.54 -18.40
CA THR A 141 -7.12 2.34 -18.18
C THR A 141 -7.55 1.56 -16.94
N TRP A 142 -8.01 2.25 -15.89
CA TRP A 142 -8.22 1.68 -14.57
C TRP A 142 -9.66 1.84 -14.07
N GLU A 143 -10.23 0.72 -13.61
CA GLU A 143 -11.44 0.66 -12.80
C GLU A 143 -11.06 0.63 -11.32
N THR A 144 -11.67 1.48 -10.48
CA THR A 144 -11.45 1.44 -9.02
C THR A 144 -12.33 0.37 -8.38
N LEU A 145 -11.72 -0.69 -7.85
CA LEU A 145 -12.43 -1.76 -7.14
C LEU A 145 -12.66 -1.42 -5.67
N ALA A 146 -11.66 -0.81 -5.02
CA ALA A 146 -11.76 -0.37 -3.65
C ALA A 146 -10.88 0.86 -3.40
N ALA A 147 -11.31 1.73 -2.48
CA ALA A 147 -10.56 2.89 -2.04
C ALA A 147 -10.77 3.10 -0.53
N ILE A 148 -9.68 3.10 0.23
CA ILE A 148 -9.70 3.22 1.68
C ILE A 148 -8.96 4.50 2.08
N PRO A 149 -9.54 5.35 2.95
CA PRO A 149 -8.85 6.54 3.45
C PRO A 149 -7.52 6.20 4.11
N TYR A 150 -6.50 7.00 3.82
CA TYR A 150 -5.18 6.85 4.40
C TYR A 150 -4.62 8.22 4.79
N LEU A 151 -4.14 8.35 6.03
CA LEU A 151 -3.71 9.62 6.60
C LEU A 151 -2.40 10.08 5.95
N ASP A 152 -2.42 11.30 5.39
CA ASP A 152 -1.24 11.94 4.82
C ASP A 152 -0.37 12.52 5.94
N ARG A 153 0.74 11.85 6.24
CA ARG A 153 1.66 12.29 7.29
C ARG A 153 2.19 13.70 7.02
N GLU A 154 2.49 14.05 5.77
CA GLU A 154 3.18 15.31 5.43
C GLU A 154 2.26 16.52 5.56
N LEU A 155 0.98 16.33 5.24
CA LEU A 155 -0.04 17.39 5.30
C LEU A 155 -0.88 17.36 6.59
N SER A 156 -0.56 16.47 7.53
CA SER A 156 -1.27 16.36 8.81
C SER A 156 -0.39 16.83 9.99
N PRO A 157 -0.93 17.67 10.91
CA PRO A 157 -0.20 18.13 12.08
C PRO A 157 0.24 16.97 12.99
N ALA A 158 1.42 17.11 13.60
CA ALA A 158 2.03 16.06 14.42
C ALA A 158 1.14 15.61 15.59
N MET A 159 0.42 16.52 16.25
CA MET A 159 -0.45 16.20 17.37
C MET A 159 -1.63 15.30 16.94
N PHE A 160 -2.36 15.70 15.90
CA PHE A 160 -3.58 15.02 15.45
C PHE A 160 -3.29 13.73 14.67
N ARG A 161 -2.15 13.62 13.96
CA ARG A 161 -1.75 12.33 13.37
C ARG A 161 -1.18 11.36 14.41
N SER A 162 -0.77 11.88 15.58
CA SER A 162 -0.23 11.07 16.66
C SER A 162 -1.33 10.54 17.56
N PHE A 163 -2.27 11.39 17.95
CA PHE A 163 -3.29 11.09 18.94
C PHE A 163 -4.68 11.34 18.39
N PHE A 164 -5.57 10.38 18.63
CA PHE A 164 -6.98 10.55 18.33
C PHE A 164 -7.63 11.50 19.33
N ILE A 165 -7.96 12.70 18.86
CA ILE A 165 -8.69 13.71 19.62
C ILE A 165 -10.13 13.70 19.12
N PRO A 166 -11.11 13.27 19.94
CA PRO A 166 -12.50 13.17 19.54
C PRO A 166 -13.01 14.47 18.89
N TYR A 167 -13.82 14.32 17.84
CA TYR A 167 -14.42 15.42 17.05
C TYR A 167 -13.44 16.33 16.29
N LYS A 168 -12.14 16.28 16.56
CA LYS A 168 -11.13 17.08 15.85
C LYS A 168 -10.27 16.28 14.90
N TRP A 169 -10.00 15.01 15.24
CA TRP A 169 -9.03 14.17 14.53
C TRP A 169 -9.26 14.13 13.01
N THR A 170 -10.50 13.97 12.57
CA THR A 170 -10.81 13.91 11.13
C THR A 170 -10.66 15.27 10.44
N HIS A 171 -11.04 16.36 11.10
CA HIS A 171 -11.02 17.70 10.50
C HIS A 171 -9.62 18.31 10.44
N GLU A 172 -8.75 17.94 11.37
CA GLU A 172 -7.39 18.48 11.49
C GLU A 172 -6.37 17.68 10.67
N ASN A 173 -6.69 16.45 10.27
CA ASN A 173 -5.82 15.61 9.46
C ASN A 173 -6.24 15.65 7.99
N THR A 174 -5.25 15.50 7.12
CA THR A 174 -5.44 15.36 5.68
C THR A 174 -5.36 13.89 5.30
N PHE A 175 -6.23 13.45 4.38
CA PHE A 175 -6.30 12.06 3.92
C PHE A 175 -6.14 11.98 2.41
N GLY A 176 -5.44 10.94 1.96
CA GLY A 176 -5.53 10.46 0.58
C GLY A 176 -6.27 9.13 0.53
N LEU A 177 -6.16 8.45 -0.60
CA LEU A 177 -6.85 7.19 -0.87
C LEU A 177 -5.84 6.09 -1.21
N TYR A 178 -5.88 5.00 -0.46
CA TYR A 178 -5.22 3.75 -0.81
C TYR A 178 -6.18 2.96 -1.71
N LYS A 179 -5.79 2.70 -2.96
CA LYS A 179 -6.69 2.16 -3.98
C LYS A 179 -6.25 0.78 -4.45
N LEU A 180 -7.24 -0.07 -4.72
CA LEU A 180 -7.12 -1.27 -5.52
C LEU A 180 -7.82 -1.02 -6.85
N LEU A 181 -7.08 -1.20 -7.93
CA LEU A 181 -7.50 -0.91 -9.28
C LEU A 181 -7.44 -2.18 -10.12
N LYS A 182 -8.36 -2.30 -11.08
CA LYS A 182 -8.38 -3.35 -12.10
C LYS A 182 -8.19 -2.73 -13.46
N LYS A 183 -7.38 -3.37 -14.30
CA LYS A 183 -7.20 -2.93 -15.68
C LYS A 183 -8.47 -3.17 -16.50
N ILE A 184 -8.93 -2.15 -17.22
CA ILE A 184 -10.04 -2.24 -18.16
C ILE A 184 -9.56 -2.95 -19.43
N PRO A 185 -10.23 -4.02 -19.90
CA PRO A 185 -9.90 -4.64 -21.18
C PRO A 185 -10.08 -3.65 -22.32
N LYS A 186 -9.06 -3.47 -23.16
CA LYS A 186 -9.23 -2.72 -24.41
C LYS A 186 -10.19 -3.51 -25.29
N SER A 187 -11.33 -2.92 -25.67
CA SER A 187 -12.21 -3.50 -26.68
C SER A 187 -11.38 -3.66 -27.95
N THR A 188 -11.08 -4.90 -28.32
CA THR A 188 -10.57 -5.21 -29.65
C THR A 188 -11.69 -4.87 -30.62
N GLY A 189 -11.63 -3.67 -31.19
CA GLY A 189 -12.46 -3.31 -32.33
C GLY A 189 -12.28 -4.37 -33.40
N GLY A 190 -13.37 -5.07 -33.72
CA GLY A 190 -13.40 -6.01 -34.82
C GLY A 190 -13.04 -5.26 -36.10
N HIS A 191 -11.85 -5.49 -36.63
CA HIS A 191 -11.56 -5.24 -38.02
C HIS A 191 -12.26 -6.32 -38.83
N THR A 192 -13.46 -5.99 -39.32
CA THR A 192 -14.01 -6.55 -40.55
C THR A 192 -13.37 -5.87 -41.74
#